data_AF-A0A1Z8PPY5-F1
#
_entry.id   AF-A0A1Z8PPY5-F1
#
_cell.length_a   1.000
_cell.length_b   1.000
_cell.length_c   1.000
_cell.angle_alpha   90.00
_cell.angle_beta   90.00
_cell.angle_gamma   90.00
#
_symmetry.space_group_name_H-M   'P 1'
#
loop_
_entity.id
_entity.type
_entity.pdbx_description
1 polymer ?
#
loop_
_entity_poly.entity_id
_entity_poly.type
_entity_poly.pdbx_seq_one_letter_code
_entity_poly.pdbx_strand_id
1 'polypeptide(L)'
;MTTQASVLGLLLVSNVPVLAQPPSEALVREALACTRAEERFTVGRDNGFQAGFNSVASSSMLPEAVKQEILRRFQRVADQVFSWRDVESRFIELYQTHYTKAELEGLMRFCSDPAYRALVEADLKMIPASMQIGVEFQPQIQSLMQKELEEVFQELSK
;
A
#
# COMPACT_ATOMS: atom_id res chain seq x y z
N MET A 1 -48.35 -26.65 -54.52
CA MET A 1 -47.88 -25.42 -53.85
C MET A 1 -47.34 -25.84 -52.49
N THR A 2 -46.02 -26.00 -52.38
CA THR A 2 -45.34 -26.49 -51.17
C THR A 2 -44.52 -25.36 -50.59
N THR A 3 -44.89 -24.94 -49.39
CA THR A 3 -44.33 -23.81 -48.65
C THR A 3 -42.99 -24.19 -48.03
N GLN A 4 -41.92 -23.47 -48.39
CA GLN A 4 -40.62 -23.56 -47.71
C GLN A 4 -40.70 -22.84 -46.37
N ALA A 5 -40.46 -23.57 -45.27
CA ALA A 5 -40.25 -23.00 -43.96
C ALA A 5 -38.73 -22.83 -43.74
N SER A 6 -38.24 -21.60 -43.87
CA SER A 6 -36.88 -21.23 -43.47
C SER A 6 -36.82 -21.07 -41.96
N VAL A 7 -36.17 -22.00 -41.27
CA VAL A 7 -35.84 -21.87 -39.84
C VAL A 7 -34.58 -21.02 -39.72
N LEU A 8 -34.74 -19.74 -39.37
CA LEU A 8 -33.64 -18.88 -38.93
C LEU A 8 -33.16 -19.38 -37.57
N GLY A 9 -31.94 -19.92 -37.51
CA GLY A 9 -31.25 -20.23 -36.27
C GLY A 9 -30.81 -18.96 -35.55
N LEU A 10 -31.48 -18.62 -34.46
CA LEU A 10 -30.99 -17.63 -33.49
C LEU A 10 -29.75 -18.20 -32.79
N LEU A 11 -28.57 -17.72 -33.17
CA LEU A 11 -27.36 -17.81 -32.35
C LEU A 11 -27.56 -16.90 -31.13
N LEU A 12 -28.05 -17.49 -30.04
CA LEU A 12 -28.01 -16.90 -28.70
C LEU A 12 -26.54 -16.78 -28.28
N VAL A 13 -25.94 -15.63 -28.55
CA VAL A 13 -24.68 -15.21 -27.92
C VAL A 13 -25.01 -14.95 -26.46
N SER A 14 -24.87 -15.97 -25.62
CA SER A 14 -24.94 -15.83 -24.17
C SER A 14 -23.75 -14.97 -23.73
N ASN A 15 -24.00 -13.68 -23.55
CA ASN A 15 -23.17 -12.80 -22.74
C ASN A 15 -23.26 -13.28 -21.28
N VAL A 16 -22.64 -14.42 -20.98
CA VAL A 16 -22.33 -14.76 -19.60
C VAL A 16 -21.30 -13.71 -19.21
N PRO A 17 -21.56 -12.81 -18.24
CA PRO A 17 -20.49 -11.99 -17.70
C PRO A 17 -19.41 -12.98 -17.32
N VAL A 18 -18.21 -12.84 -17.90
CA VAL A 18 -17.04 -13.59 -17.46
C VAL A 18 -17.01 -13.38 -15.97
N LEU A 19 -17.41 -14.41 -15.22
CA LEU A 19 -17.40 -14.35 -13.77
C LEU A 19 -15.95 -14.09 -13.45
N ALA A 20 -15.67 -12.88 -12.97
CA ALA A 20 -14.36 -12.42 -12.58
C ALA A 20 -13.80 -13.42 -11.56
N GLN A 21 -13.05 -14.41 -12.05
CA GLN A 21 -12.51 -15.45 -11.20
C GLN A 21 -11.47 -14.80 -10.29
N PRO A 22 -11.51 -15.08 -8.98
CA PRO A 22 -10.43 -14.62 -8.11
C PRO A 22 -9.10 -15.23 -8.59
N PRO A 23 -7.99 -14.50 -8.48
CA PRO A 23 -6.67 -15.02 -8.84
C PRO A 23 -6.27 -16.17 -7.91
N SER A 24 -5.47 -17.11 -8.44
CA SER A 24 -4.86 -18.14 -7.60
C SER A 24 -3.81 -17.52 -6.68
N GLU A 25 -3.53 -18.18 -5.55
CA GLU A 25 -2.47 -17.73 -4.63
C GLU A 25 -1.11 -17.58 -5.33
N ALA A 26 -0.76 -18.52 -6.22
CA ALA A 26 0.48 -18.46 -6.98
C ALA A 26 0.58 -17.19 -7.85
N LEU A 27 -0.49 -16.86 -8.59
CA LEU A 27 -0.54 -15.66 -9.41
C LEU A 27 -0.46 -14.38 -8.55
N VAL A 28 -1.07 -14.40 -7.37
CA VAL A 28 -0.96 -13.29 -6.43
C VAL A 28 0.47 -13.13 -5.91
N ARG A 29 1.15 -14.22 -5.54
CA ARG A 29 2.56 -14.16 -5.11
C ARG A 29 3.46 -13.61 -6.23
N GLU A 30 3.22 -14.00 -7.48
CA GLU A 30 3.92 -13.42 -8.64
C GLU A 30 3.64 -11.91 -8.78
N ALA A 31 2.39 -11.47 -8.59
CA ALA A 31 2.03 -10.06 -8.58
C ALA A 31 2.69 -9.27 -7.43
N LEU A 32 2.71 -9.82 -6.23
CA LEU A 32 3.36 -9.22 -5.06
C LEU A 32 4.88 -9.07 -5.28
N ALA A 33 5.53 -10.09 -5.87
CA ALA A 33 6.95 -10.03 -6.22
C ALA A 33 7.21 -8.98 -7.32
N CYS A 34 6.41 -8.99 -8.38
CA CYS A 34 6.52 -8.05 -9.50
C CYS A 34 6.40 -6.58 -9.07
N THR A 35 5.48 -6.29 -8.15
CA THR A 35 5.22 -4.94 -7.63
C THR A 35 6.11 -4.56 -6.44
N ARG A 36 6.96 -5.49 -5.97
CA ARG A 36 7.81 -5.37 -4.77
C ARG A 36 7.02 -5.00 -3.53
N ALA A 37 5.87 -5.67 -3.33
CA ALA A 37 4.96 -5.40 -2.22
C ALA A 37 5.64 -5.57 -0.84
N GLU A 38 6.48 -6.60 -0.67
CA GLU A 38 7.24 -6.82 0.58
C GLU A 38 8.15 -5.64 0.92
N GLU A 39 8.84 -5.10 -0.07
CA GLU A 39 9.75 -3.98 0.13
C GLU A 39 8.98 -2.69 0.39
N ARG A 40 7.89 -2.44 -0.32
CA ARG A 40 6.97 -1.33 -0.05
C ARG A 40 6.45 -1.39 1.38
N PHE A 41 6.02 -2.58 1.83
CA PHE A 41 5.59 -2.81 3.20
C PHE A 41 6.70 -2.49 4.20
N THR A 42 7.89 -3.04 3.99
CA THR A 42 9.04 -2.87 4.90
C THR A 42 9.48 -1.42 4.98
N VAL A 43 9.66 -0.75 3.84
CA VAL A 43 10.02 0.67 3.76
C VAL A 43 8.94 1.54 4.41
N GLY A 44 7.66 1.31 4.11
CA GLY A 44 6.56 2.09 4.69
C GLY A 44 6.45 1.91 6.21
N ARG A 45 6.55 0.67 6.69
CA ARG A 45 6.56 0.34 8.12
C ARG A 45 7.69 1.08 8.83
N ASP A 46 8.91 0.91 8.35
CA ASP A 46 10.11 1.46 9.00
C ASP A 46 10.11 2.99 9.01
N ASN A 47 9.72 3.63 7.90
CA ASN A 47 9.59 5.08 7.84
C ASN A 47 8.45 5.59 8.73
N GLY A 48 7.33 4.86 8.83
CA GLY A 48 6.23 5.18 9.74
C GLY A 48 6.70 5.25 11.19
N PHE A 49 7.48 4.25 11.62
CA PHE A 49 8.06 4.24 12.96
C PHE A 49 9.10 5.33 13.17
N GLN A 50 9.96 5.59 12.19
CA GLN A 50 10.93 6.69 12.28
C GLN A 50 10.22 8.04 12.43
N ALA A 51 9.17 8.30 11.64
CA ALA A 51 8.38 9.52 11.74
C ALA A 51 7.68 9.64 13.11
N GLY A 52 7.09 8.53 13.60
CA GLY A 52 6.46 8.49 14.92
C GLY A 52 7.45 8.66 16.08
N PHE A 53 8.68 8.14 15.96
CA PHE A 53 9.73 8.35 16.95
C PHE A 53 10.19 9.81 16.97
N ASN A 54 10.41 10.39 15.79
CA ASN A 54 10.87 11.78 15.65
C ASN A 54 9.82 12.81 16.10
N SER A 55 8.53 12.47 16.12
CA SER A 55 7.48 13.37 16.61
C SER A 55 7.41 13.45 18.15
N VAL A 56 8.07 12.54 18.87
CA VAL A 56 8.12 12.60 20.34
C VAL A 56 9.10 13.70 20.78
N ALA A 57 8.65 14.63 21.62
CA ALA A 57 9.45 15.77 22.06
C ALA A 57 10.82 15.38 22.66
N SER A 58 10.89 14.27 23.40
CA SER A 58 12.14 13.76 23.98
C SER A 58 13.13 13.23 22.94
N SER A 59 12.66 12.84 21.76
CA SER A 59 13.55 12.35 20.69
C SER A 59 14.52 13.45 20.25
N SER A 60 14.06 14.71 20.18
CA SER A 60 14.87 15.86 19.75
C SER A 60 16.10 16.10 20.63
N MET A 61 16.03 15.68 21.90
CA MET A 61 17.10 15.85 22.89
C MET A 61 18.15 14.73 22.86
N LEU A 62 17.89 13.64 22.13
CA LEU A 62 18.81 12.50 22.08
C LEU A 62 19.93 12.73 21.06
N PRO A 63 21.18 12.30 21.37
CA PRO A 63 22.26 12.28 20.39
C PRO A 63 21.90 11.40 19.18
N GLU A 64 22.36 11.77 17.99
CA GLU A 64 22.00 11.07 16.75
C GLU A 64 22.35 9.58 16.78
N ALA A 65 23.52 9.23 17.30
CA ALA A 65 23.93 7.82 17.45
C ALA A 65 22.94 7.01 18.32
N VAL A 66 22.35 7.63 19.34
CA VAL A 66 21.35 6.99 20.21
C VAL A 66 20.03 6.81 19.48
N LYS A 67 19.59 7.81 18.69
CA LYS A 67 18.40 7.69 17.83
C LYS A 67 18.53 6.53 16.86
N GLN A 68 19.66 6.46 16.15
CA GLN A 68 19.92 5.39 15.18
C GLN A 68 19.97 4.00 15.85
N GLU A 69 20.54 3.90 17.06
CA GLU A 69 20.47 2.66 17.83
C GLU A 69 19.02 2.27 18.15
N ILE A 70 18.21 3.20 18.66
CA ILE A 70 16.81 2.96 19.01
C ILE A 70 16.02 2.50 17.79
N LEU A 71 16.13 3.22 16.66
CA LEU A 71 15.44 2.86 15.42
C LEU A 71 15.83 1.45 14.95
N ARG A 72 17.10 1.08 15.02
CA ARG A 72 17.55 -0.27 14.68
C ARG A 72 17.03 -1.33 15.64
N ARG A 73 16.96 -1.04 16.95
CA ARG A 73 16.34 -1.96 17.92
C ARG A 73 14.87 -2.14 17.63
N PHE A 74 14.20 -1.05 17.29
CA PHE A 74 12.79 -1.03 16.92
C PHE A 74 12.55 -1.91 15.69
N GLN A 75 13.31 -1.72 14.61
CA GLN A 75 13.22 -2.56 13.41
C GLN A 75 13.33 -4.05 13.74
N ARG A 76 14.29 -4.45 14.58
CA ARG A 76 14.42 -5.85 15.03
C ARG A 76 13.20 -6.37 15.78
N VAL A 77 12.55 -5.52 16.59
CA VAL A 77 11.30 -5.90 17.28
C VAL A 77 10.14 -5.98 16.29
N ALA A 78 10.05 -5.04 15.35
CA ALA A 78 9.04 -5.07 14.29
C ALA A 78 9.17 -6.34 13.44
N ASP A 79 10.38 -6.79 13.12
CA ASP A 79 10.62 -8.05 12.40
C ASP A 79 10.20 -9.31 13.18
N GLN A 80 10.00 -9.21 14.49
CA GLN A 80 9.54 -10.33 15.32
C GLN A 80 8.01 -10.40 15.45
N VAL A 81 7.32 -9.28 15.24
CA VAL A 81 5.88 -9.15 15.58
C VAL A 81 5.04 -8.76 14.37
N PHE A 82 5.63 -8.04 13.41
CA PHE A 82 4.97 -7.43 12.26
C PHE A 82 5.93 -7.46 11.06
N SER A 83 6.40 -8.66 10.71
CA SER A 83 7.22 -8.90 9.52
C SER A 83 6.34 -9.19 8.30
N TRP A 84 6.93 -9.11 7.10
CA TRP A 84 6.23 -9.51 5.86
C TRP A 84 5.67 -10.93 5.96
N ARG A 85 6.44 -11.87 6.51
CA ARG A 85 6.03 -13.27 6.73
C ARG A 85 4.74 -13.37 7.53
N ASP A 86 4.50 -12.46 8.48
CA ASP A 86 3.31 -12.50 9.34
C ASP A 86 2.08 -11.87 8.67
N VAL A 87 2.26 -11.05 7.63
CA VAL A 87 1.18 -10.31 6.95
C VAL A 87 0.93 -10.74 5.52
N GLU A 88 1.83 -11.51 4.90
CA GLU A 88 1.74 -11.89 3.49
C GLU A 88 0.41 -12.56 3.15
N SER A 89 -0.10 -13.46 4.00
CA SER A 89 -1.39 -14.11 3.77
C SER A 89 -2.55 -13.12 3.71
N ARG A 90 -2.52 -12.06 4.51
CA ARG A 90 -3.52 -10.98 4.47
C ARG A 90 -3.40 -10.16 3.20
N PHE A 91 -2.19 -9.91 2.71
CA PHE A 91 -1.99 -9.30 1.39
C PHE A 91 -2.54 -10.18 0.27
N ILE A 92 -2.34 -11.50 0.37
CA ILE A 92 -2.90 -12.45 -0.59
C ILE A 92 -4.44 -12.37 -0.60
N GLU A 93 -5.06 -12.41 0.58
CA GLU A 93 -6.52 -12.27 0.73
C GLU A 93 -7.03 -10.96 0.13
N LEU A 94 -6.35 -9.83 0.38
CA LEU A 94 -6.70 -8.54 -0.21
C LEU A 94 -6.65 -8.59 -1.75
N TYR A 95 -5.62 -9.18 -2.32
CA TYR A 95 -5.50 -9.30 -3.77
C TYR A 95 -6.59 -10.22 -4.35
N GLN A 96 -6.90 -11.33 -3.69
CA GLN A 96 -7.97 -12.23 -4.12
C GLN A 96 -9.37 -11.61 -3.99
N THR A 97 -9.53 -10.65 -3.08
CA THR A 97 -10.78 -9.92 -2.87
C THR A 97 -10.97 -8.79 -3.89
N HIS A 98 -9.90 -8.09 -4.25
CA HIS A 98 -9.99 -6.83 -4.99
C HIS A 98 -9.54 -6.93 -6.45
N TYR A 99 -8.76 -7.94 -6.82
CA TYR A 99 -8.36 -8.19 -8.20
C TYR A 99 -8.99 -9.45 -8.75
N THR A 100 -9.16 -9.44 -10.06
CA THR A 100 -9.53 -10.60 -10.84
C THR A 100 -8.28 -11.30 -11.37
N LYS A 101 -8.42 -12.58 -11.70
CA LYS A 101 -7.38 -13.35 -12.39
C LYS A 101 -6.88 -12.63 -13.65
N ALA A 102 -7.80 -12.14 -14.48
CA ALA A 102 -7.47 -11.49 -15.75
C ALA A 102 -6.66 -10.20 -15.56
N GLU A 103 -6.93 -9.43 -14.50
CA GLU A 103 -6.15 -8.22 -14.18
C GLU A 103 -4.73 -8.56 -13.75
N LEU A 104 -4.54 -9.57 -12.90
CA LEU A 104 -3.19 -9.97 -12.48
C LEU A 104 -2.41 -10.65 -13.62
N GLU A 105 -3.06 -11.44 -14.48
CA GLU A 105 -2.44 -11.95 -15.71
C GLU A 105 -2.06 -10.82 -16.67
N GLY A 106 -2.86 -9.74 -16.71
CA GLY A 106 -2.53 -8.51 -17.42
C GLY A 106 -1.28 -7.83 -16.88
N LEU A 107 -1.18 -7.71 -15.55
CA LEU A 107 0.00 -7.17 -14.87
C LEU A 107 1.28 -7.96 -15.21
N MET A 108 1.19 -9.29 -15.29
CA MET A 108 2.36 -10.17 -15.55
C MET A 108 3.09 -9.82 -16.85
N ARG A 109 2.40 -9.23 -17.83
CA ARG A 109 3.00 -8.78 -19.09
C ARG A 109 4.06 -7.69 -18.91
N PHE A 110 3.96 -6.90 -17.84
CA PHE A 110 4.89 -5.81 -17.56
C PHE A 110 6.03 -6.23 -16.62
N CYS A 111 5.90 -7.35 -15.90
CA CYS A 111 6.85 -7.72 -14.85
C CYS A 111 8.28 -8.00 -15.35
N SER A 112 8.43 -8.40 -16.62
CA SER A 112 9.72 -8.56 -17.27
C SER A 112 10.21 -7.29 -17.98
N ASP A 113 9.34 -6.30 -18.19
CA ASP A 113 9.66 -5.06 -18.89
C ASP A 113 10.68 -4.24 -18.07
N PRO A 114 11.84 -3.86 -18.65
CA PRO A 114 12.86 -3.10 -17.94
C PRO A 114 12.39 -1.68 -17.54
N ALA A 115 11.54 -1.03 -18.33
CA ALA A 115 11.00 0.28 -18.01
C ALA A 115 10.00 0.19 -16.85
N TYR A 116 9.15 -0.84 -16.82
CA TYR A 116 8.25 -1.07 -15.68
C TYR A 116 9.02 -1.36 -14.39
N ARG A 117 10.06 -2.21 -14.44
CA ARG A 117 10.91 -2.46 -13.26
C ARG A 117 11.63 -1.21 -12.77
N ALA A 118 12.11 -0.37 -13.67
CA ALA A 118 12.70 0.93 -13.31
C ALA A 118 11.67 1.87 -12.67
N LEU A 119 10.42 1.86 -13.15
CA LEU A 119 9.32 2.63 -12.56
C LEU A 119 9.02 2.16 -11.13
N VAL A 120 8.90 0.85 -10.89
CA VAL A 120 8.65 0.30 -9.54
C VAL A 120 9.78 0.65 -8.57
N GLU A 121 11.04 0.58 -9.02
CA GLU A 121 12.22 1.02 -8.26
C GLU A 121 12.18 2.53 -7.94
N ALA A 122 11.78 3.36 -8.89
CA ALA A 122 11.63 4.80 -8.65
C ALA A 122 10.50 5.10 -7.64
N ASP A 123 9.39 4.38 -7.75
CA ASP A 123 8.23 4.56 -6.87
C ASP A 123 8.53 4.15 -5.41
N LEU A 124 9.39 3.15 -5.19
CA LEU A 124 9.89 2.84 -3.85
C LEU A 124 10.60 4.02 -3.18
N LYS A 125 11.32 4.84 -3.94
CA LYS A 125 12.00 6.04 -3.44
C LYS A 125 11.04 7.17 -3.12
N MET A 126 9.85 7.16 -3.72
CA MET A 126 8.80 8.15 -3.44
C MET A 126 8.19 7.96 -2.06
N ILE A 127 8.19 6.75 -1.50
CA ILE A 127 7.63 6.46 -0.17
C ILE A 127 8.26 7.36 0.91
N PRO A 128 9.57 7.28 1.20
CA PRO A 128 10.19 8.14 2.21
C PRO A 128 10.11 9.63 1.85
N ALA A 129 10.25 9.97 0.57
CA ALA A 129 10.16 11.36 0.11
C ALA A 129 8.78 11.98 0.39
N SER A 130 7.70 11.24 0.13
CA SER A 130 6.33 11.70 0.38
C SER A 130 6.04 11.91 1.87
N MET A 131 6.65 11.11 2.74
CA MET A 131 6.53 11.27 4.18
C MET A 131 7.27 12.51 4.69
N GLN A 132 8.42 12.82 4.10
CA GLN A 132 9.19 14.03 4.44
C GLN A 132 8.40 15.31 4.16
N ILE A 133 7.59 15.33 3.10
CA ILE A 133 6.66 16.45 2.83
C ILE A 133 5.75 16.66 4.04
N GLY A 134 5.15 15.60 4.59
CA GLY A 134 4.30 15.71 5.78
C GLY A 134 5.03 16.26 7.01
N VAL A 135 6.31 15.92 7.19
CA VAL A 135 7.15 16.43 8.28
C VAL A 135 7.38 17.94 8.15
N GLU A 136 7.53 18.47 6.93
CA GLU A 136 7.73 19.90 6.68
C GLU A 136 6.53 20.75 7.15
N PHE A 137 5.31 20.22 7.09
CA PHE A 137 4.11 20.90 7.56
C PHE A 137 3.82 20.72 9.06
N GLN A 138 4.53 19.83 9.76
CA GLN A 138 4.26 19.57 11.19
C GLN A 138 4.34 20.82 12.08
N PRO A 139 5.33 21.72 11.97
CA PRO A 139 5.40 22.91 12.81
C PRO A 139 4.19 23.83 12.63
N GLN A 140 3.70 23.97 11.40
CA GLN A 140 2.50 24.76 11.11
C GLN A 140 1.25 24.11 11.71
N ILE A 141 1.10 22.80 11.56
CA ILE A 141 -0.01 22.04 12.16
C ILE A 141 0.02 22.18 13.69
N GLN A 142 1.18 22.03 14.32
CA GLN A 142 1.33 22.16 15.77
C GLN A 142 0.96 23.56 16.27
N SER A 143 1.41 24.60 15.57
CA SER A 143 1.08 25.99 15.89
C SER A 143 -0.42 26.26 15.81
N LEU A 144 -1.08 25.81 14.73
CA LEU A 144 -2.53 25.97 14.58
C LEU A 144 -3.31 25.17 15.63
N MET A 145 -2.92 23.92 15.92
CA MET A 145 -3.57 23.12 16.96
C MET A 145 -3.45 23.76 18.35
N GLN A 146 -2.31 24.36 18.70
CA GLN A 146 -2.15 25.07 19.96
C GLN A 146 -3.13 26.23 20.07
N LYS A 147 -3.28 27.02 19.00
CA LYS A 147 -4.25 28.11 18.95
C LYS A 147 -5.69 27.62 19.11
N GLU A 148 -6.10 26.56 18.40
CA GLU A 148 -7.44 25.99 18.52
C GLU A 148 -7.73 25.50 19.95
N LEU A 149 -6.74 24.87 20.61
CA LEU A 149 -6.87 24.44 22.00
C LEU A 149 -7.04 25.62 22.96
N GLU A 150 -6.28 26.70 22.77
CA GLU A 150 -6.43 27.93 23.56
C GLU A 150 -7.84 28.53 23.42
N GLU A 151 -8.38 28.56 22.19
CA GLU A 151 -9.74 29.04 21.93
C GLU A 151 -10.79 28.18 22.65
N VAL A 152 -10.68 26.84 22.58
CA VAL A 152 -11.56 25.93 23.33
C VAL A 152 -11.53 26.18 24.83
N PHE A 153 -10.34 26.37 25.42
CA PHE A 153 -10.24 26.66 26.87
C PHE A 153 -10.85 28.01 27.24
N GLN A 154 -10.71 29.03 26.39
CA GLN A 154 -11.32 30.34 26.62
C GLN A 154 -12.85 30.29 26.54
N GLU A 155 -13.41 29.48 25.63
CA GLU A 155 -14.87 29.27 25.54
C GLU A 155 -15.43 28.55 26.76
N LEU A 156 -14.76 27.50 27.23
CA LEU A 156 -15.19 26.73 28.41
C LEU A 156 -15.04 27.49 29.74
N SER A 157 -14.27 28.58 29.75
CA SER A 157 -14.04 29.41 30.94
C SER A 157 -15.04 30.58 31.06
N LYS A 158 -15.98 30.71 30.12
CA LYS A 158 -17.08 31.68 30.14
C LYS A 158 -18.37 31.05 30.66
#